data_AF-A0A135I6X2-F1
#
_entry.id   AF-A0A135I6X2-F1
#
_cell.length_a   1.000
_cell.length_b   1.000
_cell.length_c   1.000
_cell.angle_alpha   90.00
_cell.angle_beta   90.00
_cell.angle_gamma   90.00
#
_symmetry.space_group_name_H-M   'P 1'
#
loop_
_entity.id
_entity.type
_entity.pdbx_description
1 polymer ?
#
loop_
_entity_poly.entity_id
_entity_poly.type
_entity_poly.pdbx_seq_one_letter_code
_entity_poly.pdbx_strand_id
1 'polypeptide(L)'
;MKTKTPAQYFLFPDGTVQQLPNSTHDMDAVIVDVLPDIDILPSTQSERAWRNAELVKVDRIINQLEDETLNASAWRAYRISLRHYPEQADFPQGERPTRPKE
;
A
#
# COMPACT_ATOMS: atom_id res chain seq x y z
N MET A 1 -29.25 21.68 -25.66
CA MET A 1 -28.70 21.01 -26.85
C MET A 1 -27.69 19.97 -26.39
N LYS A 2 -27.97 18.66 -26.51
CA LYS A 2 -27.01 17.59 -26.18
C LYS A 2 -26.14 17.34 -27.41
N THR A 3 -24.86 17.65 -27.34
CA THR A 3 -23.90 17.37 -28.41
C THR A 3 -23.60 15.88 -28.42
N LYS A 4 -24.00 15.19 -29.50
CA LYS A 4 -23.73 13.75 -29.69
C LYS A 4 -22.28 13.60 -30.12
N THR A 5 -21.42 13.11 -29.24
CA THR A 5 -20.02 12.79 -29.57
C THR A 5 -19.99 11.72 -30.66
N PRO A 6 -19.27 11.92 -31.77
CA PRO A 6 -19.18 10.94 -32.84
C PRO A 6 -18.43 9.70 -32.34
N ALA A 7 -18.97 8.51 -32.60
CA ALA A 7 -18.31 7.25 -32.31
C ALA A 7 -17.03 7.12 -33.13
N GLN A 8 -15.93 6.74 -32.48
CA GLN A 8 -14.67 6.40 -33.17
C GLN A 8 -14.63 4.88 -33.46
N TYR A 9 -14.30 4.56 -34.71
CA TYR A 9 -14.14 3.19 -35.20
C TYR A 9 -12.68 2.97 -35.63
N PHE A 10 -12.13 1.80 -35.33
CA PHE A 10 -10.84 1.36 -35.84
C PHE A 10 -11.04 0.20 -36.83
N LEU A 11 -10.37 0.29 -37.98
CA LEU A 11 -10.30 -0.78 -38.99
C LEU A 11 -9.00 -1.55 -38.79
N PHE A 12 -9.12 -2.85 -38.53
CA PHE A 12 -8.01 -3.77 -38.37
C PHE A 12 -7.56 -4.31 -39.75
N PRO A 13 -6.30 -4.75 -39.89
CA PRO A 13 -5.74 -5.21 -41.17
C PRO A 13 -6.36 -6.50 -41.71
N ASP A 14 -7.11 -7.24 -40.89
CA ASP A 14 -7.96 -8.37 -41.31
C ASP A 14 -9.32 -7.92 -41.86
N GLY A 15 -9.57 -6.61 -41.92
CA GLY A 15 -10.80 -6.02 -42.46
C GLY A 15 -11.94 -5.92 -41.43
N THR A 16 -11.72 -6.31 -40.17
CA THR A 16 -12.73 -6.09 -39.14
C THR A 16 -12.75 -4.64 -38.67
N VAL A 17 -13.96 -4.09 -38.49
CA VAL A 17 -14.17 -2.77 -37.89
C VAL A 17 -14.69 -2.99 -36.47
N GLN A 18 -13.99 -2.46 -35.47
CA GLN A 18 -14.54 -2.39 -34.11
C GLN A 18 -14.77 -0.94 -33.69
N GLN A 19 -15.92 -0.71 -33.05
CA GLN A 19 -16.25 0.55 -32.41
C GLN A 19 -15.57 0.59 -31.04
N LEU A 20 -14.90 1.70 -30.70
CA LEU A 20 -14.46 1.90 -29.32
C LEU A 20 -15.69 2.03 -28.41
N PRO A 21 -15.67 1.42 -27.21
CA PRO A 21 -16.74 1.67 -26.25
C PRO A 21 -16.75 3.17 -25.94
N ASN A 22 -17.87 3.83 -26.24
CA ASN A 22 -18.09 5.20 -25.80
C ASN A 22 -17.97 5.19 -24.28
N SER A 23 -16.99 5.92 -23.76
CA SER A 23 -16.71 6.02 -22.33
C SER A 23 -17.85 6.77 -21.64
N THR A 24 -18.98 6.08 -21.44
CA THR A 24 -20.02 6.51 -20.52
C THR A 24 -19.58 6.09 -19.13
N HIS A 25 -19.38 7.09 -18.29
CA HIS A 25 -19.05 6.99 -16.89
C HIS A 25 -20.29 6.48 -16.12
N ASP A 26 -20.63 5.20 -16.28
CA ASP A 26 -21.64 4.52 -15.47
C ASP A 26 -20.92 3.72 -14.36
N MET A 27 -20.78 4.37 -13.22
CA MET A 27 -20.43 3.76 -11.95
C MET A 27 -21.65 2.99 -11.44
N ASP A 28 -21.96 1.82 -12.00
CA ASP A 28 -22.99 0.91 -11.44
C ASP A 28 -22.89 -0.52 -12.01
N ALA A 29 -21.69 -1.09 -11.97
CA ALA A 29 -21.50 -2.54 -12.08
C ALA A 29 -20.78 -3.05 -10.83
N VAL A 30 -21.54 -3.20 -9.76
CA VAL A 30 -21.15 -4.00 -8.60
C VAL A 30 -21.16 -5.47 -9.04
N ILE A 31 -20.07 -5.88 -9.69
CA ILE A 31 -19.70 -7.29 -9.81
C ILE A 31 -19.10 -7.68 -8.47
N VAL A 32 -19.92 -8.24 -7.57
CA VAL A 32 -19.38 -9.00 -6.41
C VAL A 32 -18.92 -10.35 -6.94
N ASP A 33 -17.85 -10.34 -7.72
CA ASP A 33 -17.05 -11.54 -7.89
C ASP A 33 -16.30 -11.71 -6.58
N VAL A 34 -16.70 -12.74 -5.83
CA VAL A 34 -15.96 -13.25 -4.68
C VAL A 34 -14.60 -13.69 -5.22
N LEU A 35 -13.65 -12.76 -5.26
CA LEU A 35 -12.24 -13.07 -5.41
C LEU A 35 -11.88 -13.99 -4.23
N PRO A 36 -11.34 -15.20 -4.47
CA PRO A 36 -10.81 -16.01 -3.38
C PRO A 36 -9.79 -15.15 -2.63
N ASP A 37 -9.71 -15.29 -1.30
CA ASP A 37 -8.70 -14.64 -0.45
C ASP A 37 -7.36 -14.53 -1.19
N ILE A 38 -7.14 -13.40 -1.86
CA ILE A 38 -5.86 -13.09 -2.42
C ILE A 38 -5.10 -12.72 -1.17
N ASP A 39 -4.22 -13.60 -0.72
CA ASP A 39 -3.12 -13.21 0.14
C ASP A 39 -2.36 -12.11 -0.61
N ILE A 40 -2.76 -10.86 -0.40
CA ILE A 40 -2.10 -9.69 -0.96
C ILE A 40 -0.76 -9.63 -0.24
N LEU A 41 0.22 -10.36 -0.77
CA LEU A 41 1.58 -10.35 -0.26
C LEU A 41 2.01 -8.90 -0.16
N PRO A 42 2.55 -8.47 0.99
CA PRO A 42 2.88 -7.09 1.17
C PRO A 42 3.98 -6.72 0.16
N SER A 43 3.69 -5.69 -0.64
CA SER A 43 4.68 -5.15 -1.56
C SER A 43 5.85 -4.53 -0.77
N THR A 44 7.01 -4.46 -1.41
CA THR A 44 8.18 -3.77 -0.83
C THR A 44 7.88 -2.32 -0.47
N GLN A 45 7.02 -1.65 -1.24
CA GLN A 45 6.58 -0.29 -0.97
C GLN A 45 5.66 -0.21 0.25
N SER A 46 4.69 -1.12 0.40
CA SER A 46 3.78 -1.12 1.55
C SER A 46 4.50 -1.43 2.86
N GLU A 47 5.47 -2.36 2.87
CA GLU A 47 6.29 -2.60 4.07
C GLU A 47 7.20 -1.43 4.42
N ARG A 48 7.82 -0.77 3.42
CA ARG A 48 8.63 0.44 3.67
C ARG A 48 7.77 1.58 4.22
N ALA A 49 6.54 1.74 3.71
CA ALA A 49 5.59 2.73 4.20
C ALA A 49 5.17 2.42 5.64
N TRP A 50 4.85 1.16 5.95
CA TRP A 50 4.57 0.72 7.31
C TRP A 50 5.75 1.02 8.25
N ARG A 51 6.97 0.61 7.90
CA ARG A 51 8.19 0.88 8.67
C ARG A 51 8.39 2.38 8.91
N ASN A 52 8.18 3.21 7.89
CA ASN A 52 8.30 4.67 8.03
C ASN A 52 7.28 5.24 9.02
N ALA A 53 6.02 4.87 8.88
CA ALA A 53 4.96 5.28 9.80
C ALA A 53 5.27 4.82 11.23
N GLU A 54 5.85 3.63 11.36
CA GLU A 54 6.25 3.05 12.63
C GLU A 54 7.41 3.80 13.28
N LEU A 55 8.47 4.13 12.53
CA LEU A 55 9.60 4.93 13.02
C LEU A 55 9.16 6.29 13.56
N VAL A 56 8.22 6.96 12.87
CA VAL A 56 7.66 8.25 13.33
C VAL A 56 6.95 8.10 14.68
N LYS A 57 6.20 7.01 14.90
CA LYS A 57 5.54 6.74 16.18
C LYS A 57 6.56 6.48 17.28
N VAL A 58 7.57 5.65 16.99
CA VAL A 58 8.61 5.29 17.96
C VAL A 58 9.41 6.51 18.40
N ASP A 59 9.78 7.40 17.48
CA ASP A 59 10.49 8.63 17.84
C ASP A 59 9.65 9.54 18.76
N ARG A 60 8.32 9.63 18.55
CA ARG A 60 7.43 10.37 19.47
C ARG A 60 7.39 9.75 20.87
N ILE A 61 7.30 8.42 20.95
CA ILE A 61 7.27 7.70 22.23
C ILE A 61 8.59 7.87 22.98
N ILE A 62 9.72 7.75 22.28
CA ILE A 62 11.04 7.96 22.88
C ILE A 62 11.13 9.37 23.48
N ASN A 63 10.75 10.40 22.71
CA ASN A 63 10.77 11.78 23.19
C ASN A 63 9.87 11.97 24.42
N GLN A 64 8.65 11.42 24.40
CA GLN A 64 7.74 11.51 25.54
C GLN A 64 8.33 10.85 26.80
N LEU A 65 8.89 9.65 26.68
CA LEU A 65 9.53 8.96 27.80
C LEU A 65 10.73 9.74 28.34
N GLU A 66 11.53 10.34 27.46
CA GLU A 66 12.68 11.17 27.86
C GLU A 66 12.24 12.45 28.58
N ASP A 67 11.17 13.11 28.12
CA ASP A 67 10.57 14.28 28.78
C ASP A 67 10.05 13.94 30.18
N GLU A 68 9.51 12.73 30.36
CA GLU A 68 9.05 12.19 31.65
C GLU A 68 10.19 11.56 32.49
N THR A 69 11.45 11.62 32.04
CA THR A 69 12.63 10.99 32.66
C THR A 69 12.54 9.46 32.81
N LEU A 70 11.69 8.81 32.01
CA LEU A 70 11.49 7.37 31.96
C LEU A 70 12.50 6.67 31.02
N ASN A 71 12.63 5.35 31.18
CA ASN A 71 13.56 4.55 30.40
C ASN A 71 13.03 4.26 28.99
N ALA A 72 13.66 4.83 27.97
CA ALA A 72 13.34 4.60 26.55
C ALA A 72 14.20 3.52 25.85
N SER A 73 15.02 2.75 26.59
CA SER A 73 15.99 1.81 26.01
C SER A 73 15.35 0.74 25.12
N ALA A 74 14.20 0.18 25.54
CA ALA A 74 13.49 -0.83 24.75
C ALA A 74 12.96 -0.26 23.43
N TRP A 75 12.44 0.97 23.46
CA TRP A 75 11.98 1.68 22.27
C TRP A 75 13.13 2.05 21.32
N ARG A 76 14.30 2.41 21.86
CA ARG A 76 15.50 2.65 21.04
C ARG A 76 15.98 1.37 20.35
N ALA A 77 15.98 0.23 21.04
CA ALA A 77 16.30 -1.06 20.44
C ALA A 77 15.30 -1.42 19.33
N TYR A 78 14.01 -1.22 19.59
CA TYR A 78 12.96 -1.42 18.58
C TYR A 78 13.15 -0.52 17.35
N ARG A 79 13.52 0.75 17.53
CA ARG A 79 13.85 1.68 16.43
C ARG A 79 14.99 1.16 15.56
N ILE A 80 16.02 0.57 16.16
CA ILE A 80 17.15 -0.03 15.44
C ILE A 80 16.65 -1.22 14.61
N SER A 81 15.85 -2.13 15.20
CA SER A 81 15.27 -3.26 14.47
C SER A 81 14.43 -2.83 13.28
N LEU A 82 13.62 -1.77 13.41
CA LEU A 82 12.86 -1.20 12.29
C LEU A 82 13.74 -0.67 11.16
N ARG A 83 14.91 -0.10 11.48
CA ARG A 83 15.85 0.40 10.46
C ARG A 83 16.50 -0.74 9.69
N HIS A 84 16.80 -1.84 10.35
CA HIS A 84 17.39 -3.05 9.74
C HIS A 84 16.37 -3.95 9.04
N TYR A 85 15.07 -3.78 9.29
CA TYR A 85 14.03 -4.63 8.70
C TYR A 85 14.11 -4.75 7.16
N PRO A 86 14.35 -3.68 6.37
CA PRO A 86 14.50 -3.79 4.92
C PRO A 86 15.79 -4.47 4.45
N GLU A 87 16.74 -4.74 5.35
CA GLU A 87 18.02 -5.42 5.07
C GLU A 87 17.94 -6.93 5.32
N GLN A 88 16.82 -7.42 5.89
CA GLN A 88 16.61 -8.84 6.13
C GLN A 88 16.41 -9.59 4.81
N ALA A 89 16.91 -10.82 4.75
CA ALA A 89 16.82 -11.67 3.56
C ALA A 89 15.36 -11.95 3.13
N ASP A 90 14.45 -11.99 4.10
CA ASP A 90 13.05 -12.34 3.88
C ASP A 90 12.16 -11.12 3.56
N PHE A 91 12.72 -9.90 3.52
CA PHE A 91 11.94 -8.70 3.21
C PHE A 91 11.38 -8.76 1.77
N PRO A 92 10.08 -8.44 1.54
CA PRO A 92 9.08 -7.84 2.45
C PRO A 92 8.17 -8.85 3.19
N GLN A 93 8.41 -10.15 3.04
CA GLN A 93 7.56 -11.22 3.57
C GLN A 93 7.99 -11.71 4.96
N GLY A 94 9.14 -11.24 5.45
CA GLY A 94 9.70 -11.58 6.75
C GLY A 94 8.89 -11.03 7.92
N GLU A 95 9.24 -11.50 9.12
CA GLU A 95 8.56 -11.06 10.34
C GLU A 95 8.87 -9.59 10.65
N ARG A 96 7.80 -8.82 10.84
CA ARG A 96 7.90 -7.44 11.31
C ARG A 96 8.49 -7.41 12.73
N PRO A 97 9.40 -6.46 13.03
CA PRO A 97 9.86 -6.23 14.39
C PRO A 97 8.69 -6.04 15.36
N THR A 98 8.76 -6.63 16.54
CA THR A 98 7.72 -6.53 17.56
C THR A 98 7.95 -5.32 18.47
N ARG A 99 6.88 -4.56 18.73
CA ARG A 99 6.91 -3.44 19.68
C ARG A 99 7.22 -3.93 21.10
N PRO A 100 7.99 -3.15 21.89
CA PRO A 100 8.14 -3.43 23.31
C PRO A 100 6.79 -3.26 24.03
N LYS A 101 6.59 -4.03 25.09
CA LYS A 101 5.44 -3.87 26.00
C LYS A 101 5.76 -2.77 26.99
N GLU A 102 4.76 -1.93 27.27
CA GLU A 102 4.80 -0.91 28.33
C GLU A 102 4.81 -1.55 29.73
#